data_AF-A0A9N9CNA5-F1
#
_entry.id   AF-A0A9N9CNA5-F1
#
_cell.length_a   1.000
_cell.length_b   1.000
_cell.length_c   1.000
_cell.angle_alpha   90.00
_cell.angle_beta   90.00
_cell.angle_gamma   90.00
#
_symmetry.space_group_name_H-M   'P 1'
#
loop_
_entity.id
_entity.type
_entity.pdbx_description
1 polymer ?
#
loop_
_entity_poly.entity_id
_entity_poly.type
_entity_poly.pdbx_seq_one_letter_code
_entity_poly.pdbx_strand_id
1 'polypeptide(L)'
;MSPTKRASSKYSDWFEKALRDGIITLYKYSLYSNVKEVGKGGFGIVYSADYEGRKVALKSVNTNEVTKEFVIELKRLSSIKSHPNLNQFHGVTIDTKTGNLMLVLQFANRGNLRQYSKDQ
;
A
#
# COMPACT_ATOMS: atom_id res chain seq x y z
N MET A 1 -29.17 0.95 22.47
CA MET A 1 -27.74 0.58 22.56
C MET A 1 -27.55 -0.77 21.91
N SER A 2 -26.67 -0.87 20.92
CA SER A 2 -25.80 -2.02 20.63
C SER A 2 -25.01 -1.71 19.36
N PRO A 3 -23.72 -1.34 19.42
CA PRO A 3 -22.86 -1.51 18.27
C PRO A 3 -22.57 -3.00 18.16
N THR A 4 -23.09 -3.62 17.10
CA THR A 4 -22.67 -4.95 16.65
C THR A 4 -21.15 -4.91 16.53
N LYS A 5 -20.45 -5.52 17.49
CA LYS A 5 -19.01 -5.77 17.40
C LYS A 5 -18.82 -6.70 16.21
N ARG A 6 -18.63 -6.14 15.02
CA ARG A 6 -18.12 -6.89 13.86
C ARG A 6 -16.79 -7.48 14.36
N ALA A 7 -16.71 -8.80 14.42
CA ALA A 7 -15.54 -9.48 14.98
C ALA A 7 -14.29 -8.97 14.24
N SER A 8 -13.43 -8.24 14.95
CA SER A 8 -12.14 -7.82 14.43
C SER A 8 -11.35 -9.09 14.12
N SER A 9 -10.83 -9.20 12.91
CA SER A 9 -9.95 -10.31 12.58
C SER A 9 -8.59 -10.07 13.25
N LYS A 10 -7.85 -11.15 13.57
CA LYS A 10 -6.47 -11.03 14.08
C LYS A 10 -5.54 -10.17 13.20
N TYR A 11 -5.89 -10.00 11.92
CA TYR A 11 -5.15 -9.16 10.97
C TYR A 11 -5.49 -7.67 11.14
N SER A 12 -6.76 -7.36 11.39
CA SER A 12 -7.22 -6.02 11.77
C SER A 12 -6.58 -5.59 13.09
N ASP A 13 -6.58 -6.47 14.10
CA ASP A 13 -5.92 -6.21 15.39
C ASP A 13 -4.42 -5.93 15.23
N TRP A 14 -3.72 -6.74 14.42
CA TRP A 14 -2.30 -6.51 14.15
C TRP A 14 -2.06 -5.19 13.41
N PHE A 15 -2.89 -4.85 12.43
CA PHE A 15 -2.76 -3.63 11.65
C PHE A 15 -2.98 -2.38 12.53
N GLU A 16 -4.02 -2.38 13.36
CA GLU A 16 -4.27 -1.32 14.34
C GLU A 16 -3.12 -1.20 15.35
N LYS A 17 -2.58 -2.32 15.83
CA LYS A 17 -1.40 -2.33 16.70
C LYS A 17 -0.18 -1.75 15.97
N ALA A 18 0.05 -2.12 14.72
CA ALA A 18 1.17 -1.62 13.93
C ALA A 18 1.09 -0.11 13.68
N LEU A 19 -0.11 0.44 13.50
CA LEU A 19 -0.32 1.89 13.45
C LEU A 19 -0.01 2.55 14.81
N ARG A 20 -0.52 1.97 15.90
CA ARG A 20 -0.31 2.48 17.27
C ARG A 20 1.15 2.47 17.70
N ASP A 21 1.87 1.41 17.35
CA ASP A 21 3.29 1.22 17.68
C ASP A 21 4.22 2.01 16.74
N GLY A 22 3.69 2.66 15.70
CA GLY A 22 4.49 3.40 14.71
C GLY A 22 5.29 2.51 13.74
N ILE A 23 4.98 1.21 13.68
CA ILE A 23 5.57 0.27 12.70
C ILE A 23 5.11 0.66 11.28
N ILE A 24 3.86 1.13 11.16
CA ILE A 24 3.26 1.60 9.91
C ILE A 24 2.76 3.02 10.12
N THR A 25 3.00 3.89 9.15
CA THR A 25 2.42 5.24 9.12
C THR A 25 1.20 5.26 8.19
N LEU A 26 0.08 5.79 8.68
CA LEU A 26 -1.10 6.11 7.87
C LEU A 26 -1.02 7.57 7.42
N TYR A 27 -0.91 7.78 6.12
CA TYR A 27 -0.89 9.10 5.50
C TYR A 27 -2.30 9.52 5.07
N LYS A 28 -2.58 10.82 5.13
CA LYS A 28 -3.80 11.37 4.56
C LYS A 28 -3.73 11.28 3.04
N TYR A 29 -4.79 10.75 2.41
CA TYR A 29 -4.85 10.64 0.95
C TYR A 29 -4.78 11.98 0.24
N SER A 30 -5.27 13.05 0.87
CA SER A 30 -5.21 14.43 0.34
C SER A 30 -3.79 14.98 0.16
N LEU A 31 -2.76 14.31 0.69
CA LEU A 31 -1.36 14.69 0.48
C LEU A 31 -0.87 14.36 -0.93
N TYR A 32 -1.59 13.49 -1.64
CA TYR A 32 -1.22 13.02 -2.98
C TYR A 32 -1.97 13.81 -4.04
N SER A 33 -1.25 14.30 -5.04
CA SER A 33 -1.82 15.01 -6.19
C SER A 33 -1.44 14.33 -7.51
N ASN A 34 -2.05 14.78 -8.61
CA ASN A 34 -1.81 14.23 -9.95
C ASN A 34 -1.92 12.70 -10.02
N VAL A 35 -2.88 12.13 -9.28
CA VAL A 35 -3.09 10.69 -9.18
C VAL A 35 -3.52 10.14 -10.55
N LYS A 36 -2.75 9.21 -11.12
CA LYS A 36 -3.01 8.59 -12.42
C LYS A 36 -2.77 7.10 -12.36
N GLU A 37 -3.71 6.31 -12.89
CA GLU A 37 -3.50 4.87 -13.06
C GLU A 37 -2.32 4.63 -14.02
N VAL A 38 -1.40 3.75 -13.63
CA VAL A 38 -0.21 3.41 -14.42
C VAL A 38 -0.10 1.91 -14.69
N GLY A 39 -0.93 1.09 -14.06
CA GLY A 39 -0.97 -0.34 -14.33
C GLY A 39 -2.03 -1.07 -13.53
N LYS A 40 -2.57 -2.13 -14.11
CA LYS A 40 -3.55 -3.01 -13.50
C LYS A 40 -3.16 -4.46 -13.77
N GLY A 41 -3.25 -5.31 -12.74
CA GLY A 41 -2.96 -6.74 -12.88
C GLY A 41 -3.57 -7.55 -11.73
N GLY A 42 -3.16 -8.82 -11.63
CA GLY A 42 -3.67 -9.74 -10.59
C GLY A 42 -3.40 -9.31 -9.14
N PHE A 43 -2.53 -8.32 -8.93
CA PHE A 43 -2.18 -7.79 -7.62
C PHE A 43 -2.83 -6.43 -7.30
N GLY A 44 -3.83 -6.02 -8.10
CA GLY A 44 -4.55 -4.76 -7.94
C GLY A 44 -4.15 -3.69 -8.96
N ILE A 45 -4.56 -2.46 -8.66
CA ILE A 45 -4.32 -1.27 -9.50
C ILE A 45 -3.19 -0.44 -8.87
N VAL A 46 -2.26 0.02 -9.68
CA VAL A 46 -1.18 0.92 -9.29
C VAL A 46 -1.44 2.29 -9.89
N TYR A 47 -1.39 3.31 -9.04
CA TYR A 47 -1.46 4.71 -9.42
C TYR A 47 -0.11 5.38 -9.18
N SER A 48 0.33 6.24 -10.08
CA SER A 48 1.35 7.24 -9.78
C SER A 48 0.70 8.45 -9.10
N ALA A 49 1.41 9.09 -8.18
CA ALA A 49 1.01 10.37 -7.60
C ALA A 49 2.24 11.22 -7.28
N ASP A 50 2.05 12.53 -7.20
CA ASP A 50 3.07 13.45 -6.70
C ASP A 50 2.87 13.66 -5.19
N TYR A 51 3.97 13.63 -4.44
CA TYR A 51 4.04 13.80 -2.98
C TYR A 51 5.35 14.52 -2.63
N GLU A 52 5.31 15.68 -1.97
CA GLU A 52 6.52 16.41 -1.55
C GLU A 52 7.60 16.57 -2.64
N GLY A 53 7.19 16.87 -3.88
CA GLY A 53 8.12 17.07 -5.01
C GLY A 53 8.73 15.78 -5.59
N ARG A 54 8.32 14.60 -5.13
CA ARG A 54 8.71 13.30 -5.68
C ARG A 54 7.49 12.52 -6.18
N LYS A 55 7.75 11.54 -7.04
CA LYS A 55 6.75 10.60 -7.54
C LYS A 55 6.67 9.38 -6.61
N VAL A 56 5.45 8.98 -6.24
CA VAL A 56 5.17 7.77 -5.45
C VAL A 56 4.21 6.85 -6.21
N ALA A 57 4.21 5.57 -5.84
CA ALA A 57 3.25 4.59 -6.31
C ALA A 57 2.23 4.29 -5.20
N LEU A 58 0.94 4.44 -5.50
CA LEU A 58 -0.17 4.03 -4.66
C LEU A 58 -0.72 2.71 -5.21
N LYS A 59 -0.50 1.60 -4.51
CA LYS A 59 -1.01 0.28 -4.93
C LYS A 59 -2.29 -0.04 -4.16
N SER A 60 -3.42 -0.06 -4.86
CA SER A 60 -4.70 -0.54 -4.34
C SER A 60 -4.70 -2.06 -4.25
N VAL A 61 -5.21 -2.60 -3.16
CA VAL A 61 -5.49 -4.04 -3.01
C VAL A 61 -6.93 -4.42 -3.37
N ASN A 62 -7.69 -3.51 -3.98
CA ASN A 62 -9.10 -3.69 -4.39
C ASN A 62 -9.99 -4.22 -3.27
N THR A 63 -9.72 -3.81 -2.03
CA THR A 63 -10.50 -4.15 -0.86
C THR A 63 -10.54 -2.96 0.09
N ASN A 64 -11.69 -2.78 0.73
CA ASN A 64 -11.90 -1.81 1.80
C ASN A 64 -11.61 -2.43 3.18
N GLU A 65 -11.19 -3.70 3.22
CA GLU A 65 -10.95 -4.46 4.43
C GLU A 65 -9.47 -4.84 4.56
N VAL A 66 -8.99 -4.92 5.80
CA VAL A 66 -7.66 -5.44 6.13
C VAL A 66 -7.68 -6.95 5.99
N THR A 67 -7.26 -7.44 4.82
CA THR A 67 -7.19 -8.89 4.55
C THR A 67 -5.90 -9.51 5.06
N LYS A 68 -5.90 -10.85 5.15
CA LYS A 68 -4.70 -11.64 5.46
C LYS A 68 -3.56 -11.31 4.50
N GLU A 69 -3.87 -11.27 3.20
CA GLU A 69 -2.92 -11.07 2.11
C GLU A 69 -2.30 -9.68 2.21
N PHE A 70 -3.11 -8.66 2.52
CA PHE A 70 -2.63 -7.31 2.76
C PHE A 70 -1.67 -7.24 3.95
N VAL A 71 -2.03 -7.85 5.09
CA VAL A 71 -1.15 -7.87 6.27
C VAL A 71 0.14 -8.66 6.02
N ILE A 72 0.08 -9.75 5.26
CA ILE A 72 1.29 -10.51 4.87
C ILE A 72 2.21 -9.65 4.00
N GLU A 73 1.68 -8.97 2.99
CA GLU A 73 2.45 -8.07 2.12
C GLU A 73 3.04 -6.91 2.93
N LEU A 74 2.26 -6.30 3.83
CA LEU A 74 2.75 -5.27 4.75
C LEU A 74 3.89 -5.75 5.63
N LYS A 75 3.75 -6.93 6.25
CA LYS A 75 4.80 -7.52 7.09
C LYS A 75 6.07 -7.71 6.27
N ARG A 76 5.96 -8.25 5.06
CA ARG A 76 7.08 -8.44 4.13
C ARG A 76 7.76 -7.12 3.78
N LEU A 77 6.99 -6.08 3.48
CA LEU A 77 7.51 -4.76 3.14
C LEU A 77 8.15 -4.06 4.36
N SER A 78 7.56 -4.22 5.55
CA SER A 78 8.06 -3.61 6.80
C SER A 78 9.30 -4.29 7.37
N SER A 79 9.51 -5.58 7.09
CA SER A 79 10.68 -6.34 7.59
C SER A 79 11.94 -6.13 6.74
N ILE A 80 11.79 -5.70 5.48
CA ILE A 80 12.91 -5.48 4.57
C ILE A 80 13.52 -4.10 4.87
N LYS A 81 14.47 -4.07 5.81
CA LYS A 81 15.32 -2.91 6.04
C LYS A 81 16.21 -2.71 4.81
N SER A 82 15.91 -1.68 4.01
CA SER A 82 16.80 -1.04 3.03
C SER A 82 17.67 -2.01 2.20
N HIS A 83 17.06 -2.71 1.24
CA HIS A 83 17.83 -3.22 0.10
C HIS A 83 17.73 -2.22 -1.06
N PRO A 84 18.86 -1.84 -1.70
CA PRO A 84 18.91 -0.76 -2.70
C PRO A 84 18.06 -0.99 -3.97
N ASN A 85 17.47 -2.18 -4.13
CA ASN A 85 16.69 -2.57 -5.32
C ASN A 85 15.20 -2.84 -5.04
N LEU A 86 14.69 -2.59 -3.82
CA LEU A 86 13.28 -2.83 -3.48
C LEU A 86 12.57 -1.51 -3.19
N ASN A 87 11.49 -1.23 -3.94
CA ASN A 87 10.65 -0.03 -3.81
C ASN A 87 10.41 0.30 -2.33
N GLN A 88 11.00 1.39 -1.85
CA GLN A 88 10.95 1.76 -0.45
C GLN A 88 9.48 1.89 0.00
N PHE A 89 9.05 1.05 0.93
CA PHE A 89 7.73 1.14 1.53
C PHE A 89 7.70 2.35 2.46
N HIS A 90 6.74 3.25 2.26
CA HIS A 90 6.61 4.47 3.05
C HIS A 90 5.50 4.35 4.09
N GLY A 91 4.44 3.60 3.80
CA GLY A 91 3.29 3.43 4.69
C GLY A 91 2.03 3.08 3.91
N VAL A 92 0.89 3.49 4.46
CA VAL A 92 -0.44 3.21 3.89
C VAL A 92 -1.27 4.48 3.79
N THR A 93 -2.29 4.47 2.94
CA THR A 93 -3.28 5.53 2.81
C THR A 93 -4.65 4.94 2.50
N ILE A 94 -5.73 5.69 2.76
CA ILE A 94 -7.10 5.29 2.46
C ILE A 94 -7.66 6.30 1.47
N ASP A 95 -8.01 5.84 0.27
CA ASP A 95 -8.71 6.68 -0.71
C ASP A 95 -10.07 7.10 -0.13
N THR A 96 -10.22 8.39 0.14
CA THR A 96 -11.42 8.95 0.76
C THR A 96 -12.67 8.85 -0.12
N LYS A 97 -12.51 8.63 -1.43
CA LYS A 97 -13.64 8.47 -2.37
C LYS A 97 -14.15 7.03 -2.40
N THR A 98 -13.25 6.06 -2.36
CA THR A 98 -13.60 4.63 -2.55
C THR A 98 -13.57 3.82 -1.25
N GLY A 99 -12.90 4.32 -0.21
CA GLY A 99 -12.61 3.58 1.01
C GLY A 99 -11.48 2.56 0.87
N ASN A 100 -10.83 2.49 -0.30
CA ASN A 100 -9.80 1.50 -0.57
C ASN A 100 -8.55 1.78 0.26
N LEU A 101 -8.06 0.74 0.92
CA LEU A 101 -6.75 0.76 1.58
C LEU A 101 -5.65 0.56 0.54
N MET A 102 -4.63 1.42 0.56
CA MET A 102 -3.57 1.44 -0.44
C MET A 102 -2.19 1.46 0.22
N LEU A 103 -1.24 0.78 -0.41
CA LEU A 103 0.18 0.84 -0.06
C LEU A 103 0.83 2.06 -0.71
N VAL A 104 1.64 2.80 0.06
CA VAL A 104 2.46 3.91 -0.41
C VAL A 104 3.89 3.41 -0.60
N LEU A 105 4.34 3.40 -1.84
CA LEU A 105 5.63 2.85 -2.26
C LEU A 105 6.43 3.90 -3.04
N GLN A 106 7.75 3.78 -3.03
CA GLN A 106 8.59 4.50 -3.97
C GLN A 106 8.17 4.17 -5.42
N PHE A 107 8.09 5.20 -6.26
CA PHE A 107 7.80 5.02 -7.68
C PHE A 107 9.03 4.50 -8.41
N ALA A 108 8.95 3.30 -8.98
CA ALA A 108 10.01 2.75 -9.84
C ALA A 108 9.93 3.38 -11.23
N ASN A 109 10.88 4.25 -11.57
CA ASN A 109 11.02 4.79 -12.94
C ASN A 109 11.53 3.75 -13.96
N ARG A 110 12.09 2.63 -13.47
CA ARG A 110 12.46 1.48 -14.31
C ARG A 110 11.24 0.58 -14.37
N GLY A 111 10.70 0.39 -15.58
CA GLY A 111 9.51 -0.39 -15.88
C GLY A 111 9.46 -1.74 -15.18
N ASN A 112 8.28 -2.36 -15.14
CA ASN A 112 7.99 -3.51 -14.29
C ASN A 112 9.13 -4.56 -14.25
N LEU A 113 9.33 -5.20 -13.10
CA LEU A 113 10.25 -6.35 -12.94
C LEU A 113 9.92 -7.54 -13.87
N ARG A 114 8.81 -7.47 -14.61
CA ARG A 114 8.36 -8.45 -15.61
C ARG A 114 9.01 -8.24 -16.98
N GLN A 115 9.76 -7.16 -17.21
CA GLN A 115 10.51 -6.94 -18.45
C GLN A 115 11.79 -7.80 -18.52
N TYR A 116 12.15 -8.52 -17.45
CA TYR A 116 13.35 -9.38 -17.40
C TYR A 116 13.11 -10.86 -17.79
N SER A 117 11.92 -11.25 -18.25
CA SER A 117 11.60 -12.66 -18.52
C SER A 117 11.37 -12.98 -20.00
N LYS A 118 11.99 -12.24 -20.93
CA LYS A 118 11.89 -12.54 -22.37
C LYS A 118 13.20 -12.82 -23.12
N ASP A 119 14.35 -12.79 -22.46
CA ASP A 119 15.64 -13.07 -23.11
C ASP A 119 16.45 -14.15 -22.35
N GLN A 120 15.85 -15.33 -22.16
CA GLN A 120 16.59 -16.59 -21.92
C GLN A 120 16.02 -17.66 -22.85
#